data_AF-A0A388RV85-F1
#
_entry.id   AF-A0A388RV85-F1
#
_cell.length_a   1.000
_cell.length_b   1.000
_cell.length_c   1.000
_cell.angle_alpha   90.00
_cell.angle_beta   90.00
_cell.angle_gamma   90.00
#
_symmetry.space_group_name_H-M   'P 1'
#
loop_
_entity.id
_entity.type
_entity.pdbx_description
1 polymer ?
#
loop_
_entity_poly.entity_id
_entity_poly.type
_entity_poly.pdbx_seq_one_letter_code
_entity_poly.pdbx_strand_id
1 'polypeptide(L)'
;MCESFFATLECELLMRSRFATHDHARRALFTWIEGWYNPHRLHSALGYRSPQEFEKLPVNGRNPALHRAYTAPSQGENPST
;
A
#
# COMPACT_ATOMS: atom_id res chain seq x y z
N MET A 1 10.37 2.88 7.65
CA MET A 1 9.10 3.65 7.63
C MET A 1 8.16 2.94 6.68
N CYS A 2 7.05 2.40 7.17
CA CYS A 2 6.01 1.85 6.31
C CYS A 2 5.15 3.03 5.86
N GLU A 3 5.16 3.36 4.58
CA GLU A 3 4.21 4.34 4.04
C GLU A 3 2.81 3.73 4.15
N SER A 4 1.91 4.40 4.89
CA SER A 4 0.52 3.93 5.00
C SER A 4 -0.15 4.06 3.63
N PHE A 5 -0.81 2.97 3.19
CA PHE A 5 -1.61 2.93 1.97
C PHE A 5 -2.59 4.10 1.92
N PHE A 6 -3.37 4.28 2.99
CA PHE A 6 -4.41 5.32 3.06
C PHE A 6 -3.83 6.72 3.05
N ALA A 7 -2.74 6.96 3.81
CA ALA A 7 -2.09 8.27 3.80
C ALA A 7 -1.57 8.64 2.41
N THR A 8 -1.05 7.66 1.65
CA THR A 8 -0.68 7.91 0.26
C THR A 8 -1.91 8.19 -0.61
N LEU A 9 -2.91 7.32 -0.55
CA LEU A 9 -4.12 7.44 -1.35
C LEU A 9 -4.78 8.81 -1.16
N GLU A 10 -4.84 9.28 0.08
CA GLU A 10 -5.34 10.60 0.41
C GLU A 10 -4.50 11.71 -0.23
N CYS A 11 -3.19 11.73 0.02
CA CYS A 11 -2.29 12.77 -0.46
C CYS A 11 -2.17 12.85 -1.99
N GLU A 12 -2.19 11.71 -2.67
CA GLU A 12 -1.89 11.63 -4.11
C GLU A 12 -3.15 11.61 -4.97
N LEU A 13 -4.22 10.96 -4.53
CA LEU A 13 -5.46 10.86 -5.32
C LEU A 13 -6.55 11.77 -4.77
N LEU A 14 -6.93 11.61 -3.50
CA LEU A 14 -8.15 12.22 -2.96
C LEU A 14 -8.01 13.74 -2.75
N MET A 15 -6.87 14.21 -2.25
CA MET A 15 -6.61 15.64 -2.06
C MET A 15 -6.39 16.39 -3.38
N ARG A 16 -6.01 15.68 -4.45
CA ARG A 16 -5.68 16.27 -5.75
C ARG A 16 -6.82 16.17 -6.77
N SER A 17 -7.88 15.45 -6.45
CA SER A 17 -8.97 15.16 -7.38
C SER A 17 -10.31 15.62 -6.84
N ARG A 18 -11.18 16.11 -7.72
CA ARG A 18 -12.61 16.29 -7.42
C ARG A 18 -13.43 15.31 -8.26
N PHE A 19 -14.25 14.51 -7.59
CA PHE A 19 -15.09 13.52 -8.26
C PHE A 19 -16.51 14.06 -8.41
N ALA A 20 -16.97 14.19 -9.66
CA ALA A 20 -18.33 14.60 -9.97
C ALA A 20 -19.38 13.53 -9.60
N THR A 21 -18.99 12.24 -9.65
CA THR A 21 -19.88 11.11 -9.36
C THR A 21 -19.12 10.01 -8.62
N HIS A 22 -19.87 9.14 -7.95
CA HIS A 22 -19.31 7.97 -7.28
C HIS A 22 -18.63 7.00 -8.28
N ASP A 23 -19.22 6.83 -9.48
CA ASP A 23 -18.61 6.02 -10.53
C ASP A 23 -17.25 6.57 -11.00
N HIS A 24 -17.14 7.90 -11.13
CA HIS A 24 -15.87 8.54 -11.45
C HIS A 24 -14.82 8.29 -10.37
N ALA A 25 -15.20 8.42 -9.08
CA ALA A 25 -14.30 8.10 -7.96
C ALA A 25 -13.86 6.63 -7.99
N ARG A 26 -14.79 5.69 -8.23
CA ARG A 26 -14.47 4.26 -8.33
C ARG A 26 -13.47 3.96 -9.44
N ARG A 27 -13.65 4.55 -10.63
CA ARG A 27 -12.73 4.37 -11.75
C ARG A 27 -11.36 4.97 -11.45
N ALA A 28 -11.31 6.17 -10.87
CA ALA A 28 -10.06 6.80 -10.48
C ALA A 28 -9.30 5.98 -9.44
N LEU A 29 -10.01 5.45 -8.43
CA LEU A 29 -9.45 4.54 -7.43
C LEU A 29 -8.89 3.28 -8.07
N PHE A 30 -9.66 2.61 -8.94
CA PHE A 30 -9.22 1.40 -9.62
C PHE A 30 -7.95 1.65 -10.44
N THR A 31 -7.94 2.71 -11.26
CA THR A 31 -6.78 3.08 -12.07
C THR A 31 -5.57 3.41 -11.21
N TRP A 32 -5.76 4.10 -10.09
CA TRP A 32 -4.65 4.43 -9.20
C TRP A 32 -4.10 3.19 -8.50
N ILE A 33 -4.96 2.30 -8.00
CA ILE A 33 -4.54 1.08 -7.30
C ILE A 33 -3.86 0.10 -8.27
N GLU A 34 -4.54 -0.28 -9.34
CA GLU A 34 -4.09 -1.33 -10.26
C GLU A 34 -3.13 -0.82 -11.33
N GLY A 35 -3.27 0.44 -11.74
CA GLY A 35 -2.42 1.04 -12.76
C GLY A 35 -1.12 1.62 -12.21
N TRP A 36 -1.09 2.03 -10.94
CA TRP A 36 0.07 2.69 -10.36
C TRP A 36 0.56 2.07 -9.05
N TYR A 37 -0.28 1.97 -8.03
CA TYR A 37 0.15 1.57 -6.69
C TYR A 37 0.71 0.14 -6.66
N ASN A 38 -0.11 -0.85 -6.99
CA ASN A 38 0.27 -2.26 -6.95
C ASN A 38 1.46 -2.60 -7.87
N PRO A 39 1.49 -2.18 -9.14
CA PRO A 39 2.60 -2.51 -10.05
C PRO A 39 3.86 -1.67 -9.83
N HIS A 40 3.76 -0.38 -9.48
CA HIS A 40 4.89 0.56 -9.59
C HIS A 40 5.34 1.19 -8.27
N ARG A 41 4.50 1.26 -7.22
CA ARG A 41 4.88 1.97 -5.99
C ARG A 41 5.98 1.23 -5.24
N LEU A 42 7.15 1.83 -5.07
CA LEU A 42 8.24 1.21 -4.32
C LEU A 42 8.08 1.46 -2.82
N HIS A 43 8.21 0.40 -2.02
CA HIS A 43 8.20 0.50 -0.57
C HIS A 43 9.57 0.13 0.01
N SER A 44 10.13 1.00 0.85
CA SER A 44 11.40 0.72 1.54
C SER A 44 11.31 -0.56 2.40
N ALA A 45 10.15 -0.80 3.01
CA ALA A 45 9.85 -2.01 3.78
C ALA A 45 9.81 -3.29 2.93
N LEU A 46 9.59 -3.19 1.61
CA LEU A 46 9.63 -4.31 0.67
C LEU A 46 11.00 -4.46 -0.02
N GLY A 47 12.02 -3.74 0.46
CA GLY A 47 13.32 -3.68 -0.18
C GLY A 47 13.29 -2.94 -1.51
N TYR A 48 12.58 -1.81 -1.56
CA TYR A 48 12.38 -0.99 -2.76
C TYR A 48 11.75 -1.76 -3.92
N ARG A 49 10.72 -2.55 -3.61
CA ARG A 49 9.89 -3.28 -4.58
C ARG A 49 8.45 -2.82 -4.47
N SER A 50 7.68 -3.04 -5.53
CA SER A 50 6.24 -2.84 -5.50
C SER A 50 5.50 -3.98 -4.82
N PRO A 51 4.27 -3.75 -4.33
CA PRO A 51 3.46 -4.79 -3.71
C PRO A 51 3.33 -6.02 -4.62
N GLN A 52 3.02 -5.80 -5.90
CA GLN A 52 2.90 -6.87 -6.88
C GLN A 52 4.21 -7.64 -7.08
N GLU A 53 5.35 -6.95 -7.15
CA GLU A 53 6.65 -7.61 -7.29
C GLU A 53 7.04 -8.40 -6.04
N PHE A 54 6.67 -7.91 -4.86
CA PHE A 54 6.90 -8.61 -3.60
C PHE A 54 6.06 -9.89 -3.48
N GLU A 55 4.80 -9.86 -3.94
CA GLU A 55 3.93 -11.03 -3.93
C GLU A 55 4.43 -12.15 -4.85
N LYS A 56 5.03 -11.81 -6.00
CA LYS A 56 5.64 -12.76 -6.93
C LYS A 56 6.89 -13.47 -6.37
N LEU A 57 7.47 -12.98 -5.28
CA LEU A 57 8.65 -13.61 -4.70
C LEU A 57 8.30 -14.96 -4.07
N PRO A 58 9.12 -16.01 -4.31
CA PRO A 58 8.96 -17.28 -3.63
C PRO A 58 9.10 -17.08 -2.12
N VAL A 59 8.39 -17.88 -1.32
CA VAL A 59 8.41 -17.80 0.16
C VAL A 59 9.85 -17.84 0.73
N ASN A 60 10.77 -18.57 0.10
CA ASN A 60 12.19 -18.62 0.49
C ASN A 60 13.02 -17.41 0.03
N GLY A 61 12.55 -16.62 -0.94
CA GLY A 61 13.17 -15.37 -1.39
C GLY A 61 12.64 -14.12 -0.69
N ARG A 62 11.55 -14.25 0.09
CA ARG A 62 11.08 -13.22 1.01
C ARG A 62 12.01 -13.24 2.22
N ASN A 63 12.90 -12.25 2.29
CA ASN A 63 13.87 -12.10 3.37
C ASN A 63 13.16 -12.30 4.74
N PRO A 64 13.57 -13.24 5.60
CA PRO A 64 12.83 -13.62 6.80
C PRO A 64 12.63 -12.45 7.78
N ALA A 65 13.50 -11.44 7.73
CA ALA A 65 13.34 -10.18 8.47
C ALA A 65 12.15 -9.33 7.98
N LEU A 66 11.80 -9.39 6.69
CA LEU A 66 10.69 -8.65 6.09
C LEU A 66 9.35 -9.36 6.32
N HIS A 67 9.34 -10.70 6.34
CA HIS A 67 8.13 -11.49 6.61
C HIS A 67 7.58 -11.24 8.02
N ARG A 68 8.44 -11.14 9.05
CA ARG A 68 7.99 -10.86 10.42
C ARG A 68 7.41 -9.45 10.59
N ALA A 69 7.86 -8.48 9.80
CA ALA A 69 7.34 -7.12 9.82
C ALA A 69 5.98 -6.99 9.11
N TYR A 70 5.70 -7.82 8.10
CA TYR A 70 4.45 -7.80 7.33
C TYR A 70 3.36 -8.74 7.86
N THR A 71 3.74 -9.84 8.53
CA THR A 71 2.79 -10.83 9.07
C THR A 71 2.47 -10.61 10.55
N ALA A 72 3.12 -9.65 11.21
CA ALA A 72 2.70 -9.24 12.55
C ALA A 72 1.33 -8.55 12.45
N PRO A 73 0.28 -9.04 13.15
CA PRO A 73 -0.96 -8.28 13.23
C PRO A 73 -0.63 -6.91 13.82
N SER A 74 -1.14 -5.86 13.20
CA SER A 74 -1.21 -4.53 13.81
C SER A 74 -2.15 -4.64 15.01
N GLN A 75 -1.64 -5.16 16.13
CA GLN A 75 -2.27 -4.98 17.42
C GLN A 75 -2.07 -3.50 17.72
N GLY A 76 -3.11 -2.73 17.45
CA GLY A 76 -3.27 -1.40 18.01
C GLY A 76 -3.37 -1.54 19.52
N GLU A 77 -2.23 -1.48 20.20
CA GLU A 77 -2.21 -1.02 21.58
C GLU A 77 -2.41 0.48 21.55
N ASN A 78 -3.67 0.89 21.70
CA ASN A 78 -4.00 2.21 22.21
C ASN A 78 -3.73 2.19 23.72
N PRO A 79 -2.77 2.95 24.26
CA PRO A 79 -2.73 3.21 25.69
C PRO A 79 -3.88 4.16 26.02
N SER A 80 -5.04 3.61 26.41
CA SER A 80 -6.02 4.36 27.19
C SER A 80 -5.59 4.35 28.65
N THR A 81 -5.56 5.56 29.22
CA THR A 81 -5.53 5.98 30.64
C THR A 81 -5.37 4.91 31.72
#